data_AF-A0A2I0VA95-F1
#
_entry.id   AF-A0A2I0VA95-F1
#
_cell.length_a   1.000
_cell.length_b   1.000
_cell.length_c   1.000
_cell.angle_alpha   90.00
_cell.angle_beta   90.00
_cell.angle_gamma   90.00
#
_symmetry.space_group_name_H-M   'P 1'
#
loop_
_entity.id
_entity.type
_entity.pdbx_description
1 polymer ?
#
loop_
_entity_poly.entity_id
_entity_poly.type
_entity_poly.pdbx_seq_one_letter_code
_entity_poly.pdbx_strand_id
1 'polypeptide(L)'
;MRNPIKIFDNIPNYYAQTNAGFSPDEKLILNGTSVEKEDIIGGMLCFYDRRKLELVSRMGISPHQSVVRCSLYPKIKISVPDNWKILLASFNFKLILFLAYENAISPFFDEWKFCLSRIHF
;
A
#
# COMPACT_ATOMS: atom_id res chain seq x y z
N MET A 1 20.87 -22.15 -6.60
CA MET A 1 19.74 -21.26 -6.23
C MET A 1 20.05 -20.66 -4.87
N ARG A 2 19.80 -19.35 -4.67
CA ARG A 2 19.86 -18.75 -3.33
C ARG A 2 18.53 -18.96 -2.63
N ASN A 3 18.55 -19.25 -1.34
CA ASN A 3 17.34 -19.36 -0.54
C ASN A 3 16.82 -17.98 -0.15
N PRO A 4 15.50 -17.78 -0.04
CA PRO A 4 14.93 -16.52 0.43
C PRO A 4 15.33 -16.27 1.89
N ILE A 5 15.60 -15.01 2.22
CA ILE A 5 15.95 -14.58 3.60
C ILE A 5 14.70 -14.61 4.49
N LYS A 6 13.54 -14.26 3.93
CA LYS A 6 12.23 -14.30 4.59
C LYS A 6 11.16 -14.58 3.55
N ILE A 7 10.20 -15.41 3.91
CA ILE A 7 8.95 -15.61 3.17
C ILE A 7 7.84 -15.02 4.04
N PHE A 8 6.96 -14.23 3.43
CA PHE A 8 5.76 -13.72 4.06
C PHE A 8 4.56 -14.48 3.50
N ASP A 9 3.83 -15.17 4.37
CA ASP A 9 2.64 -15.93 4.01
C ASP A 9 1.39 -15.04 4.02
N ASN A 10 0.28 -15.57 3.50
CA ASN A 10 -1.03 -14.90 3.46
C ASN A 10 -1.03 -13.59 2.67
N ILE A 11 -0.33 -13.59 1.53
CA ILE A 11 -0.34 -12.52 0.54
C ILE A 11 -1.02 -13.06 -0.73
N PRO A 12 -2.37 -13.13 -0.78
CA PRO A 12 -3.07 -13.62 -1.96
C PRO A 12 -2.74 -12.73 -3.17
N ASN A 13 -2.43 -13.37 -4.30
CA ASN A 13 -2.09 -12.68 -5.53
C ASN A 13 -2.64 -13.41 -6.76
N TYR A 14 -3.62 -12.79 -7.43
CA TYR A 14 -4.23 -13.33 -8.65
C TYR A 14 -3.74 -12.63 -9.94
N TYR A 15 -2.83 -11.65 -9.81
CA TYR A 15 -2.36 -10.84 -10.94
C TYR A 15 -0.84 -10.95 -11.09
N ALA A 16 -0.37 -11.43 -12.24
CA ALA A 16 1.05 -11.54 -12.55
C ALA A 16 1.81 -10.19 -12.52
N GLN A 17 1.08 -9.10 -12.68
CA GLN A 17 1.59 -7.72 -12.68
C GLN A 17 1.65 -7.08 -11.30
N THR A 18 1.28 -7.82 -10.23
CA THR A 18 1.38 -7.33 -8.86
C THR A 18 2.83 -7.07 -8.49
N ASN A 19 3.11 -5.88 -7.94
CA ASN A 19 4.46 -5.50 -7.57
C ASN A 19 4.66 -5.42 -6.06
N ALA A 20 5.93 -5.49 -5.66
CA ALA A 20 6.39 -4.93 -4.41
C ALA A 20 7.14 -3.62 -4.70
N GLY A 21 7.10 -2.69 -3.76
CA GLY A 21 7.81 -1.41 -3.83
C GLY A 21 8.57 -1.13 -2.54
N PHE A 22 9.46 -0.15 -2.58
CA PHE A 22 10.10 0.38 -1.38
C PHE A 22 9.52 1.76 -1.04
N SER A 23 9.55 2.13 0.24
CA SER A 23 9.41 3.53 0.61
C SER A 23 10.57 4.35 0.05
N PRO A 24 10.41 5.67 -0.13
CA PRO A 24 11.50 6.54 -0.61
C PRO A 24 12.78 6.49 0.24
N ASP A 25 12.64 6.27 1.55
CA ASP A 25 13.77 6.12 2.47
C ASP A 25 14.23 4.66 2.64
N GLU A 26 13.65 3.75 1.85
CA GLU A 26 13.88 2.31 1.82
C GLU A 26 13.69 1.57 3.16
N LYS A 27 13.07 2.20 4.16
CA LYS A 27 12.81 1.54 5.45
C LYS A 27 11.65 0.55 5.40
N LEU A 28 10.72 0.74 4.45
CA LEU A 28 9.54 -0.11 4.30
C LEU A 28 9.53 -0.80 2.94
N ILE A 29 8.98 -2.01 2.93
CA ILE A 29 8.56 -2.75 1.74
C ILE A 29 7.03 -2.66 1.67
N LEU A 30 6.50 -2.35 0.49
CA LEU A 30 5.07 -2.27 0.23
C LEU A 30 4.67 -3.40 -0.71
N ASN A 31 3.49 -3.98 -0.49
CA ASN A 31 2.90 -4.94 -1.40
C ASN A 31 1.37 -4.94 -1.30
N GLY A 32 0.69 -5.17 -2.41
CA GLY A 32 -0.76 -5.29 -2.49
C GLY A 32 -1.24 -6.74 -2.39
N THR A 33 -2.40 -6.93 -1.79
CA THR A 33 -3.11 -8.22 -1.75
C THR A 33 -4.29 -8.22 -2.72
N SER A 34 -4.57 -9.40 -3.25
CA SER A 34 -5.72 -9.66 -4.10
C SER A 34 -6.91 -10.16 -3.27
N VAL A 35 -8.10 -9.97 -3.84
CA VAL A 35 -9.38 -10.34 -3.25
C VAL A 35 -10.19 -11.11 -4.27
N GLU A 36 -10.91 -12.13 -3.82
CA GLU A 36 -11.88 -12.86 -4.65
C GLU A 36 -13.22 -12.08 -4.74
N LYS A 37 -14.05 -12.37 -5.74
CA LYS A 37 -15.28 -11.60 -5.99
C LYS A 37 -16.30 -11.67 -4.84
N GLU A 38 -16.20 -12.67 -3.98
CA GLU A 38 -17.16 -12.97 -2.90
C GLU A 38 -16.60 -12.64 -1.51
N ASP A 39 -15.36 -12.16 -1.43
CA ASP A 39 -14.76 -11.83 -0.14
C ASP A 39 -15.36 -10.54 0.44
N ILE A 40 -15.50 -10.53 1.76
CA ILE A 40 -16.00 -9.39 2.52
C ILE A 40 -14.89 -8.38 2.84
N ILE A 41 -13.62 -8.81 2.77
CA ILE A 41 -12.45 -7.98 3.02
C ILE A 41 -11.77 -7.70 1.69
N GLY A 42 -11.79 -6.44 1.26
CA GLY A 42 -11.14 -6.01 0.03
C GLY A 42 -9.61 -6.07 0.07
N GLY A 43 -8.99 -5.77 -1.08
CA GLY A 43 -7.55 -5.76 -1.21
C GLY A 43 -6.88 -4.76 -0.27
N MET A 44 -5.85 -5.24 0.42
CA MET A 44 -5.08 -4.49 1.40
C MET A 44 -3.71 -4.11 0.84
N LEU A 45 -3.24 -2.92 1.17
CA LEU A 45 -1.84 -2.55 1.05
C LEU A 45 -1.11 -2.94 2.35
N CYS A 46 -0.07 -3.75 2.24
CA CYS A 46 0.72 -4.24 3.34
C CYS A 46 2.07 -3.52 3.40
N PHE A 47 2.48 -3.15 4.62
CA PHE A 47 3.75 -2.49 4.90
C PHE A 47 4.60 -3.39 5.78
N TYR A 48 5.84 -3.64 5.36
CA TYR A 48 6.80 -4.45 6.11
C TYR A 48 8.03 -3.63 6.44
N ASP A 49 8.55 -3.75 7.66
CA ASP A 49 9.83 -3.18 8.04
C ASP A 49 10.94 -3.95 7.31
N ARG A 50 11.77 -3.25 6.52
CA ARG A 50 12.83 -3.89 5.73
C ARG A 50 13.93 -4.49 6.60
N ARG A 51 14.22 -3.89 7.75
CA ARG A 51 15.31 -4.33 8.64
C ARG A 51 14.87 -5.50 9.50
N LYS A 52 13.66 -5.43 10.06
CA LYS A 52 13.08 -6.48 10.93
C LYS A 52 12.48 -7.63 10.13
N LEU A 53 12.08 -7.37 8.87
CA LEU A 53 11.38 -8.33 8.01
C LEU A 53 10.06 -8.80 8.66
N GLU A 54 9.29 -7.83 9.16
CA GLU A 54 8.03 -8.02 9.88
C GLU A 54 6.94 -7.14 9.28
N LEU A 55 5.70 -7.63 9.30
CA LEU A 55 4.53 -6.84 8.92
C LEU A 55 4.30 -5.76 9.98
N VAL A 56 4.30 -4.50 9.55
CA VAL A 56 4.08 -3.34 10.42
C VAL A 56 2.61 -2.90 10.36
N SER A 57 1.99 -2.94 9.18
CA SER A 57 0.61 -2.48 9.01
C SER A 57 -0.03 -3.07 7.76
N ARG A 58 -1.37 -3.16 7.78
CA ARG A 58 -2.21 -3.40 6.60
C ARG A 58 -3.24 -2.29 6.51
N MET A 59 -3.47 -1.80 5.30
CA MET A 59 -4.42 -0.75 5.03
C MET A 59 -5.41 -1.20 3.97
N GLY A 60 -6.70 -1.18 4.31
CA GLY A 60 -7.78 -1.40 3.36
C GLY A 60 -7.90 -0.19 2.45
N ILE A 61 -7.76 -0.41 1.14
CA ILE A 61 -7.82 0.70 0.17
C ILE A 61 -9.13 0.70 -0.62
N SER A 62 -9.72 -0.48 -0.82
CA SER A 62 -11.01 -0.65 -1.49
C SER A 62 -11.72 -1.86 -0.91
N PRO A 63 -13.03 -1.81 -0.64
CA PRO A 63 -13.76 -2.90 0.02
C PRO A 63 -13.91 -4.16 -0.84
N HIS A 64 -13.77 -4.06 -2.17
CA HIS A 64 -14.03 -5.18 -3.08
C HIS A 64 -13.03 -5.28 -4.24
N GLN A 65 -11.90 -4.56 -4.17
CA GLN A 65 -10.92 -4.54 -5.25
C GLN A 65 -9.53 -4.92 -4.78
N SER A 66 -8.81 -5.63 -5.64
CA SER A 66 -7.42 -6.03 -5.42
C SER A 66 -6.48 -4.85 -5.59
N VAL A 67 -5.48 -4.74 -4.72
CA VAL A 67 -4.36 -3.80 -4.91
C VAL A 67 -3.37 -4.47 -5.85
N VAL A 68 -3.36 -4.08 -7.11
CA VAL A 68 -2.51 -4.70 -8.13
C VAL A 68 -1.14 -4.05 -8.11
N ARG A 69 -1.05 -2.73 -8.31
CA ARG A 69 0.24 -2.03 -8.19
C ARG A 69 0.23 -1.02 -7.07
N CYS A 70 1.38 -0.85 -6.43
CA CYS A 70 1.61 0.18 -5.43
C CYS A 70 2.97 0.87 -5.63
N SER A 71 3.03 2.16 -5.32
CA SER A 71 4.28 2.92 -5.25
C SER A 71 4.14 4.03 -4.23
N LEU A 72 5.17 4.21 -3.40
CA LEU A 72 5.27 5.33 -2.48
C LEU A 72 6.22 6.36 -3.09
N TYR A 73 5.70 7.53 -3.43
CA TYR A 73 6.44 8.51 -4.20
C TYR A 73 7.23 9.46 -3.27
N PRO A 74 8.52 9.74 -3.54
CA PRO A 74 9.26 10.79 -2.82
C PRO A 74 8.59 12.15 -3.02
N LYS A 75 8.59 13.02 -2.02
CA LYS A 75 7.95 14.35 -2.11
C LYS A 75 8.46 15.10 -3.36
N ILE A 76 7.55 15.47 -4.26
CA ILE A 76 7.88 16.26 -5.48
C ILE A 76 7.50 17.74 -5.32
N LYS A 77 6.60 18.10 -4.39
CA LYS A 77 6.04 19.47 -4.30
C LYS A 77 6.01 20.05 -2.88
N ILE A 78 6.26 21.35 -2.79
CA ILE A 78 6.28 22.18 -1.58
C ILE A 78 4.89 22.26 -0.91
N SER A 79 3.80 22.01 -1.65
CA SER A 79 2.41 22.15 -1.18
C SER A 79 1.86 20.98 -0.35
N VAL A 80 2.63 19.90 -0.19
CA VAL A 80 2.25 18.76 0.67
C VAL A 80 2.95 18.95 2.02
N PRO A 81 2.22 19.00 3.16
CA PRO A 81 2.84 19.19 4.47
C PRO A 81 3.82 18.05 4.79
N ASP A 82 4.85 18.33 5.59
CA ASP A 82 6.01 17.43 5.75
C ASP A 82 5.68 16.05 6.30
N ASN A 83 4.59 15.97 7.06
CA ASN A 83 4.03 14.75 7.62
C ASN A 83 3.03 14.06 6.68
N TRP A 84 3.06 14.31 5.37
CA TRP A 84 2.23 13.59 4.41
C TRP A 84 3.07 12.85 3.38
N LYS A 85 2.68 11.61 3.08
CA LYS A 85 3.25 10.76 2.05
C LYS A 85 2.26 10.58 0.89
N ILE A 86 2.78 10.42 -0.32
CA ILE A 86 1.98 10.18 -1.52
C ILE A 86 2.06 8.70 -1.85
N LEU A 87 0.91 8.03 -1.85
CA LEU A 87 0.76 6.63 -2.21
C LEU A 87 -0.07 6.53 -3.49
N LEU A 88 0.48 5.85 -4.49
CA LEU A 88 -0.25 5.48 -5.70
C LEU A 88 -0.62 4.00 -5.60
N ALA A 89 -1.89 3.66 -5.81
CA ALA A 89 -2.33 2.28 -5.93
C ALA A 89 -3.23 2.08 -7.14
N SER A 90 -3.08 0.95 -7.84
CA SER A 90 -3.91 0.57 -8.98
C SER A 90 -4.82 -0.62 -8.67
N PHE A 91 -6.07 -0.53 -9.16
CA PHE A 91 -7.14 -1.50 -8.95
C PHE A 91 -7.81 -1.77 -10.28
N ASN A 92 -7.75 -2.99 -10.83
CA ASN A 92 -8.56 -3.43 -11.98
C ASN A 92 -8.97 -2.29 -12.93
N PHE A 93 -7.98 -1.62 -13.54
CA PHE A 93 -8.11 -0.49 -14.49
C PHE A 93 -8.28 0.95 -13.93
N LYS A 94 -8.16 1.19 -12.62
CA LYS A 94 -8.15 2.53 -12.01
C LYS A 94 -6.84 2.77 -11.27
N LEU A 95 -6.20 3.91 -11.52
CA LEU A 95 -5.12 4.44 -10.69
C LEU A 95 -5.73 5.44 -9.71
N ILE A 96 -5.45 5.27 -8.41
CA ILE A 96 -5.92 6.19 -7.37
C ILE A 96 -4.70 6.76 -6.63
N LEU A 97 -4.72 8.07 -6.45
CA LEU A 97 -3.77 8.82 -5.63
C LEU A 97 -4.30 8.92 -4.20
N PHE A 98 -3.51 8.48 -3.23
CA PHE A 98 -3.77 8.60 -1.82
C PHE A 98 -2.74 9.54 -1.18
N LEU A 99 -3.24 10.44 -0.34
CA LEU A 99 -2.41 11.24 0.56
C LEU A 99 -2.52 10.62 1.96
N ALA A 100 -1.39 10.20 2.50
CA ALA A 100 -1.25 9.48 3.77
C ALA A 100 -0.57 10.37 4.81
N TYR A 101 -1.01 10.40 6.06
CA TYR A 101 -0.40 11.21 7.13
C TYR A 101 0.57 10.38 7.99
N GLU A 102 1.72 10.96 8.36
CA GLU A 102 2.90 10.31 8.95
C GLU A 102 2.77 10.02 10.46
N ASN A 103 1.70 10.42 11.14
CA ASN A 103 1.44 9.96 12.53
C ASN A 103 0.54 8.72 12.64
N ALA A 104 0.20 8.05 11.53
CA ALA A 104 -0.79 6.96 11.53
C ALA A 104 -0.19 5.55 11.53
N ILE A 105 0.83 5.30 12.37
CA ILE A 105 1.12 3.95 12.90
C ILE A 105 0.65 3.90 14.36
N SER A 106 -0.60 4.31 14.56
CA SER A 106 -1.37 4.05 15.79
C SER A 106 -2.00 2.67 15.64
N PRO A 107 -2.03 1.80 16.67
CA PRO A 107 -2.71 0.51 16.60
C PRO A 107 -4.23 0.61 16.44
N PHE A 108 -4.81 1.82 16.45
CA PHE A 108 -6.22 2.09 16.18
C PHE A 108 -6.34 2.95 14.91
N PHE A 109 -6.81 2.33 13.82
CA PHE A 109 -6.75 2.80 12.43
C PHE A 109 -8.07 3.42 11.92
N ASP A 110 -8.92 3.97 12.78
CA ASP A 110 -10.22 4.55 12.39
C ASP A 110 -10.15 5.97 11.79
N GLU A 111 -8.98 6.61 11.72
CA GLU A 111 -8.86 8.03 11.32
C GLU A 111 -7.92 8.31 10.14
N TRP A 112 -7.89 7.43 9.13
CA TRP A 112 -7.32 7.81 7.83
C TRP A 112 -8.29 8.75 7.09
N LYS A 113 -8.08 10.06 7.22
CA LYS A 113 -8.77 11.05 6.38
C LYS A 113 -8.17 11.02 4.97
N PHE A 114 -8.65 10.10 4.15
CA PHE A 114 -8.37 10.09 2.72
C PHE A 114 -9.01 11.31 2.06
N CYS A 115 -8.20 12.28 1.65
CA CYS A 115 -8.65 13.23 0.64
C CYS A 115 -8.55 12.53 -0.72
N LEU A 116 -9.63 11.85 -1.10
CA LEU A 116 -9.82 11.30 -2.45
C LEU A 116 -9.92 12.46 -3.43
N SER A 117 -8.79 12.98 -3.91
CA SER A 117 -8.80 13.67 -5.19
C SER A 117 -8.82 12.59 -6.28
N ARG A 118 -10.01 12.28 -6.80
CA ARG A 118 -10.12 11.63 -8.11
C ARG A 118 -9.48 12.58 -9.12
N ILE A 119 -8.21 12.36 -9.44
CA ILE A 119 -7.62 12.97 -10.62
C ILE A 119 -8.11 12.11 -11.78
N HIS A 120 -9.11 12.60 -12.51
CA HIS A 120 -9.41 12.10 -13.84
C HIS A 120 -8.25 12.53 -14.74
N PHE A 121 -7.58 11.55 -15.34
CA PHE A 121 -6.69 11.80 -16.48
C PHE A 121 -7.55 12.07 -17.71
#